data_AF-A0A7J7KVY9-F1
#
_entry.id   AF-A0A7J7KVY9-F1
#
_cell.length_a   1.000
_cell.length_b   1.000
_cell.length_c   1.000
_cell.angle_alpha   90.00
_cell.angle_beta   90.00
_cell.angle_gamma   90.00
#
_symmetry.space_group_name_H-M   'P 1'
#
loop_
_entity.id
_entity.type
_entity.pdbx_description
1 polymer ?
#
loop_
_entity_poly.entity_id
_entity_poly.type
_entity_poly.pdbx_seq_one_letter_code
_entity_poly.pdbx_strand_id
1 'polypeptide(L)'
;MTDLVIVVSGQTYERESIQKWLDSNHQTCPKTRQTLTHLSLAPNFALRNLILQWCEKNKFELPKKDANVDADSSSTEHKEEIDVLVKNLSSCHLEVQRKAEMKIRLLSKEYPDNRITIASSDGIPPLVQLLS
;
A
#
# COMPACT_ATOMS: atom_id res chain seq x y z
N MET A 1 -0.03 -7.93 -4.24
CA MET A 1 -0.05 -9.32 -4.77
C MET A 1 -1.37 -9.58 -5.50
N THR A 2 -1.77 -8.66 -6.38
CA THR A 2 -3.07 -8.70 -7.06
C THR A 2 -2.99 -9.39 -8.42
N ASP A 3 -1.82 -9.32 -9.07
CA ASP A 3 -1.58 -9.86 -10.41
C ASP A 3 -0.47 -10.92 -10.40
N LEU A 4 -0.85 -12.18 -10.16
CA LEU A 4 0.06 -13.33 -10.20
C LEU A 4 0.29 -13.85 -11.62
N VAL A 5 1.57 -13.94 -12.00
CA VAL A 5 2.03 -14.44 -13.30
C VAL A 5 3.14 -15.48 -13.13
N ILE A 6 3.18 -16.44 -14.05
CA ILE A 6 4.17 -17.51 -14.13
C ILE A 6 5.15 -17.16 -15.25
N VAL A 7 6.44 -17.27 -14.96
CA VAL A 7 7.52 -17.23 -15.96
C VAL A 7 7.82 -18.63 -16.51
N VAL A 8 8.52 -18.75 -17.64
CA VAL A 8 8.82 -20.07 -18.25
C VAL A 8 9.52 -21.06 -17.31
N SER A 9 10.23 -20.58 -16.28
CA SER A 9 10.81 -21.47 -15.26
C SER A 9 9.81 -22.03 -14.25
N GLY A 10 8.52 -21.78 -14.42
CA GLY A 10 7.45 -22.26 -13.52
C GLY A 10 7.35 -21.51 -12.18
N GLN A 11 8.12 -20.44 -11.98
CA GLN A 11 8.02 -19.63 -10.77
C GLN A 11 6.91 -18.59 -10.91
N THR A 12 6.19 -18.32 -9.83
CA THR A 12 5.14 -17.30 -9.81
C THR A 12 5.65 -16.03 -9.16
N TYR A 13 5.41 -14.90 -9.82
CA TYR A 13 5.76 -13.56 -9.36
C TYR A 13 4.55 -12.64 -9.46
N GLU A 14 4.62 -11.50 -8.80
CA GLU A 14 3.73 -10.38 -9.08
C GLU A 14 4.13 -9.72 -10.41
N ARG A 15 3.14 -9.43 -11.27
CA ARG A 15 3.34 -8.93 -12.63
C ARG A 15 4.28 -7.73 -12.66
N GLU A 16 4.00 -6.69 -11.87
CA GLU A 16 4.81 -5.47 -11.89
C GLU A 16 6.27 -5.71 -11.50
N SER A 17 6.49 -6.59 -10.52
CA SER A 17 7.83 -6.90 -10.02
C SER A 17 8.64 -7.64 -11.07
N ILE A 18 8.05 -8.64 -11.73
CA ILE A 18 8.75 -9.36 -12.80
C ILE A 18 8.86 -8.51 -14.07
N GLN A 19 7.86 -7.68 -14.38
CA GLN A 19 7.90 -6.76 -15.53
C GLN A 19 9.08 -5.80 -15.39
N LYS A 20 9.19 -5.10 -14.25
CA LYS A 20 10.33 -4.20 -13.96
C LYS A 20 11.69 -4.89 -14.07
N TRP A 21 11.76 -6.15 -13.65
CA TRP A 21 12.97 -6.95 -13.76
C TRP A 21 13.34 -7.21 -15.23
N LEU A 22 12.38 -7.62 -16.06
CA LEU A 22 12.60 -7.84 -17.49
C LEU A 22 12.91 -6.53 -18.23
N ASP A 23 12.22 -5.44 -17.87
CA ASP A 23 12.44 -4.10 -18.41
C ASP A 23 13.84 -3.56 -18.08
N SER A 24 14.43 -4.02 -16.98
CA SER A 24 15.83 -3.72 -16.58
C SER A 24 16.86 -4.57 -17.35
N ASN A 25 16.45 -5.18 -18.47
CA ASN A 25 17.28 -6.01 -19.35
C ASN A 25 17.80 -7.31 -18.71
N HIS A 26 17.16 -7.78 -17.63
CA HIS A 26 17.46 -9.07 -17.01
C HIS A 26 16.65 -10.21 -17.65
N GLN A 27 17.33 -11.12 -18.34
CA GLN A 27 16.70 -12.28 -19.00
C GLN A 27 16.78 -13.57 -18.16
N THR A 28 16.99 -13.45 -16.85
CA THR A 28 17.11 -14.59 -15.94
C THR A 28 15.99 -14.61 -14.93
N CYS A 29 15.60 -15.80 -14.50
CA CYS A 29 14.68 -15.96 -13.38
C CYS A 29 15.31 -15.38 -12.09
N PRO A 30 14.63 -14.48 -11.37
CA PRO A 30 15.18 -13.90 -10.14
C PRO A 30 15.58 -14.94 -9.09
N LYS A 31 14.81 -16.04 -9.00
CA LYS A 31 15.02 -17.08 -7.97
C LYS A 31 16.00 -18.17 -8.42
N THR A 32 15.80 -18.74 -9.61
CA THR A 32 16.60 -19.89 -10.08
C THR A 32 17.85 -19.47 -10.83
N ARG A 33 17.98 -18.19 -11.20
CA ARG A 33 19.05 -17.63 -12.05
C ARG A 33 19.18 -18.32 -13.42
N GLN A 34 18.19 -19.12 -13.81
CA GLN A 34 18.14 -19.75 -15.11
C GLN A 34 17.80 -18.71 -16.17
N THR A 35 18.42 -18.83 -17.35
CA THR A 35 18.09 -17.96 -18.49
C THR A 35 16.70 -18.33 -19.01
N LEU A 36 15.82 -17.33 -19.13
CA LEU A 36 14.48 -17.48 -19.67
C LEU A 36 14.58 -17.65 -21.19
N THR A 37 14.04 -18.73 -21.73
CA THR A 37 14.00 -18.96 -23.19
C THR A 37 13.12 -17.94 -23.91
N HIS A 38 12.08 -17.46 -23.24
CA HIS A 38 11.22 -16.38 -23.71
C HIS A 38 10.68 -15.59 -22.51
N LEU A 39 10.38 -14.31 -22.72
CA LEU A 39 9.93 -13.35 -21.70
C LEU A 39 8.40 -13.35 -21.50
N SER A 40 7.73 -14.47 -21.80
CA SER A 40 6.27 -14.57 -21.69
C SER A 40 5.86 -14.70 -20.23
N LEU A 41 4.83 -13.94 -19.86
CA LEU A 41 4.19 -14.00 -18.56
C LEU A 41 2.80 -14.60 -18.73
N ALA A 42 2.59 -15.79 -18.18
CA ALA A 42 1.29 -16.46 -18.19
C ALA A 42 0.54 -16.18 -16.88
N PRO A 43 -0.76 -15.85 -16.89
CA PRO A 43 -1.52 -15.67 -15.65
C PRO A 43 -1.63 -16.98 -14.84
N ASN A 44 -1.43 -16.92 -13.52
CA ASN A 44 -1.65 -18.07 -12.61
C ASN A 44 -3.05 -18.03 -11.99
N PHE A 45 -4.07 -18.52 -12.71
CA PHE A 45 -5.45 -18.54 -12.18
C PHE A 45 -5.63 -19.52 -11.02
N ALA A 46 -4.94 -20.67 -11.04
CA ALA A 46 -5.06 -21.68 -10.00
C ALA A 46 -4.61 -21.13 -8.64
N LEU A 47 -3.43 -20.49 -8.58
CA LEU A 47 -2.93 -19.92 -7.34
C LEU A 47 -3.78 -18.73 -6.88
N ARG A 48 -4.26 -17.89 -7.81
CA ARG A 48 -5.19 -16.80 -7.46
C ARG A 48 -6.45 -17.32 -6.80
N ASN A 49 -7.07 -18.34 -7.38
CA ASN A 49 -8.29 -18.94 -6.84
C ASN A 49 -8.04 -19.55 -5.45
N LEU A 50 -6.89 -20.20 -5.25
CA LEU A 50 -6.51 -20.75 -3.95
C LEU A 50 -6.36 -19.65 -2.88
N ILE A 51 -5.72 -18.53 -3.23
CA ILE A 51 -5.59 -17.37 -2.33
C ILE A 51 -6.96 -16.78 -2.02
N LEU A 52 -7.82 -16.60 -3.04
CA LEU A 52 -9.18 -16.06 -2.85
C LEU A 52 -10.00 -16.93 -1.90
N GLN A 53 -9.99 -18.25 -2.08
CA GLN A 53 -10.68 -19.19 -1.18
C GLN A 53 -10.13 -19.13 0.25
N TRP A 54 -8.81 -19.02 0.40
CA TRP A 54 -8.19 -18.87 1.71
C TRP A 54 -8.62 -17.55 2.37
N CYS A 55 -8.64 -16.45 1.62
CA CYS A 55 -9.07 -15.15 2.11
C CYS A 55 -10.53 -15.17 2.56
N GLU A 56 -11.42 -15.74 1.76
CA GLU A 56 -12.84 -15.91 2.11
C GLU A 56 -13.01 -16.71 3.41
N LYS A 57 -12.33 -17.84 3.52
CA LYS A 57 -12.38 -18.70 4.72
C LYS A 57 -11.86 -18.01 5.98
N ASN A 58 -10.85 -17.16 5.85
CA ASN A 58 -10.21 -16.46 6.98
C ASN A 58 -10.75 -15.05 7.21
N LYS A 59 -11.77 -14.61 6.45
CA LYS A 59 -12.30 -13.24 6.47
C LYS A 59 -11.19 -12.19 6.28
N PHE A 60 -10.23 -12.50 5.41
CA PHE A 60 -9.12 -11.61 5.07
C PHE A 60 -9.46 -10.85 3.79
N GLU A 61 -9.38 -9.52 3.83
CA GLU A 61 -9.60 -8.69 2.66
C GLU A 61 -8.28 -8.48 1.91
N LEU A 62 -8.25 -8.88 0.64
CA LEU A 62 -7.08 -8.62 -0.20
C LEU A 62 -6.99 -7.11 -0.49
N PRO A 63 -5.79 -6.51 -0.42
CA PRO A 63 -5.59 -5.14 -0.89
C PRO A 63 -5.96 -5.05 -2.37
N LYS A 64 -7.05 -4.35 -2.67
CA LYS A 64 -7.45 -4.07 -4.06
C LYS A 64 -6.49 -3.01 -4.59
N LYS A 65 -5.70 -3.39 -5.59
CA LYS A 65 -4.87 -2.45 -6.34
C LYS A 65 -5.72 -1.94 -7.49
N ASP A 66 -6.56 -0.95 -7.18
CA ASP A 66 -7.45 -0.36 -8.17
C ASP A 66 -6.62 0.44 -9.17
N ALA A 67 -6.52 -0.11 -10.39
CA ALA A 67 -6.02 0.62 -11.54
C ALA A 67 -7.16 1.53 -12.03
N ASN A 68 -7.22 2.72 -11.45
CA ASN A 68 -7.98 3.91 -11.87
C ASN A 68 -9.51 3.91 -11.59
N VAL A 69 -10.00 5.06 -11.10
CA VAL A 69 -11.36 5.46 -10.60
C VAL A 69 -11.83 4.70 -9.35
N ASP A 70 -11.86 5.24 -8.11
CA ASP A 70 -12.18 6.58 -7.62
C ASP A 70 -11.25 6.98 -6.45
N ALA A 71 -10.44 8.01 -6.65
CA ALA A 71 -9.63 8.63 -5.58
C ALA A 71 -10.45 9.56 -4.67
N ASP A 72 -11.79 9.39 -4.61
CA ASP A 72 -12.70 10.41 -4.07
C ASP A 72 -13.68 9.89 -3.00
N SER A 73 -13.57 8.64 -2.56
CA SER A 73 -14.40 8.11 -1.45
C SER A 73 -13.62 7.83 -0.16
N SER A 74 -12.45 7.18 -0.19
CA SER A 74 -11.72 6.87 1.06
C SER A 74 -10.76 7.97 1.52
N SER A 75 -10.23 8.76 0.57
CA SER A 75 -9.31 9.87 0.80
C SER A 75 -10.03 11.09 1.39
N THR A 76 -11.25 11.36 0.92
CA THR A 76 -12.17 12.41 1.41
C THR A 76 -12.66 12.11 2.81
N GLU A 77 -13.03 10.86 3.11
CA GLU A 77 -13.51 10.45 4.44
C GLU A 77 -12.54 10.83 5.57
N HIS A 78 -11.25 10.64 5.35
CA HIS A 78 -10.24 10.93 6.36
C HIS A 78 -9.65 12.33 6.25
N LYS A 79 -9.87 13.05 5.14
CA LYS A 79 -9.27 14.38 4.95
C LYS A 79 -9.79 15.40 5.95
N GLU A 80 -11.12 15.46 6.14
CA GLU A 80 -11.72 16.37 7.12
C GLU A 80 -11.31 16.01 8.55
N GLU A 81 -11.24 14.71 8.87
CA GLU A 81 -10.76 14.23 10.16
C GLU A 81 -9.28 14.62 10.38
N ILE A 82 -8.42 14.42 9.37
CA ILE A 82 -7.00 14.77 9.41
C ILE A 82 -6.82 16.28 9.61
N ASP A 83 -7.58 17.13 8.93
CA ASP A 83 -7.51 18.58 9.09
C ASP A 83 -7.85 19.02 10.54
N VAL A 84 -8.85 18.38 11.15
CA VAL A 84 -9.21 18.63 12.55
C VAL A 84 -8.11 18.12 13.50
N LEU A 85 -7.58 16.93 13.24
CA LEU A 85 -6.51 16.35 14.06
C LEU A 85 -5.22 17.19 13.98
N VAL A 86 -4.84 17.68 12.80
CA VAL A 86 -3.66 18.54 12.63
C VAL A 86 -3.81 19.84 13.40
N LYS A 87 -4.99 20.48 13.38
CA LYS A 87 -5.26 21.66 14.22
C LYS A 87 -5.14 21.35 15.71
N ASN A 88 -5.60 20.17 16.12
CA ASN A 88 -5.56 19.74 17.52
C ASN A 88 -4.16 19.38 18.03
N LEU A 89 -3.18 19.11 17.15
CA LEU A 89 -1.77 18.93 17.54
C LEU A 89 -1.19 20.19 18.21
N SER A 90 -1.68 21.37 17.86
CA SER A 90 -1.25 22.65 18.46
C SER A 90 -2.19 23.13 19.58
N SER A 91 -3.09 22.27 20.08
CA SER A 91 -4.02 22.62 21.15
C SER A 91 -3.29 22.88 22.47
N CYS A 92 -3.77 23.86 23.25
CA CYS A 92 -3.26 24.14 24.60
C CYS A 92 -3.66 23.07 25.64
N HIS A 93 -4.57 22.16 25.29
CA HIS A 93 -5.02 21.07 26.17
C HIS A 93 -4.27 19.78 25.84
N LEU A 94 -3.38 19.35 26.74
CA LEU A 94 -2.57 18.13 26.63
C LEU A 94 -3.37 16.87 26.27
N GLU A 95 -4.60 16.73 26.78
CA GLU A 95 -5.42 15.55 26.49
C GLU A 95 -5.92 15.54 25.04
N VAL A 96 -6.27 16.71 24.49
CA VAL A 96 -6.71 16.85 23.09
C VAL A 96 -5.54 16.62 22.15
N GLN A 97 -4.38 17.21 22.46
CA GLN A 97 -3.14 17.03 21.72
C GLN A 97 -2.71 15.55 21.67
N ARG A 98 -2.64 14.87 22.82
CA ARG A 98 -2.28 13.44 22.86
C ARG A 98 -3.26 12.55 22.10
N LYS A 99 -4.57 12.82 22.20
CA LYS A 99 -5.58 12.07 21.43
C LYS A 99 -5.37 12.28 19.92
N ALA A 100 -5.08 13.50 19.50
CA ALA A 100 -4.81 13.83 18.11
C ALA A 100 -3.56 13.11 17.59
N GLU A 101 -2.46 13.13 18.35
CA GLU A 101 -1.22 12.41 18.03
C GLU A 101 -1.45 10.90 17.87
N MET A 102 -2.13 10.26 18.84
CA MET A 102 -2.40 8.82 18.78
C MET A 102 -3.19 8.45 17.52
N LYS A 103 -4.19 9.26 17.17
CA LYS A 103 -5.03 9.03 16.00
C LYS A 103 -4.27 9.27 14.69
N ILE A 104 -3.48 10.34 14.59
CA ILE A 104 -2.59 10.60 13.43
C ILE A 104 -1.60 9.45 13.24
N ARG A 105 -1.02 8.94 14.32
CA ARG A 105 -0.12 7.78 14.27
C ARG A 105 -0.82 6.53 13.76
N LEU A 106 -2.04 6.26 14.23
CA LEU A 106 -2.85 5.13 13.78
C LEU A 106 -3.18 5.24 12.28
N LEU A 107 -3.73 6.37 11.86
CA LEU A 107 -4.13 6.62 10.47
C LEU A 107 -2.95 6.50 9.50
N SER A 108 -1.78 7.01 9.89
CA SER A 108 -0.54 6.89 9.11
C SER A 108 0.00 5.46 9.01
N LYS A 109 -0.32 4.61 10.00
CA LYS A 109 0.11 3.22 10.06
C LYS A 109 -0.80 2.30 9.24
N GLU A 110 -2.11 2.50 9.35
CA GLU A 110 -3.11 1.68 8.63
C GLU A 110 -3.16 2.02 7.15
N TYR A 111 -3.09 3.31 6.81
CA TYR A 111 -3.19 3.78 5.43
C TYR A 111 -2.00 4.69 5.09
N PRO A 112 -0.99 4.18 4.35
CA PRO A 112 0.19 4.96 3.99
C PRO A 112 -0.12 6.25 3.23
N ASP A 113 -1.18 6.28 2.44
CA ASP A 113 -1.60 7.46 1.66
C ASP A 113 -2.01 8.63 2.55
N ASN A 114 -2.52 8.36 3.76
CA ASN A 114 -2.85 9.40 4.74
C ASN A 114 -1.63 10.22 5.16
N ARG A 115 -0.41 9.68 5.03
CA ARG A 115 0.83 10.43 5.31
C ARG A 115 1.00 11.62 4.36
N ILE A 116 0.58 11.44 3.10
CA ILE A 116 0.61 12.48 2.08
C ILE A 116 -0.43 13.55 2.42
N THR A 117 -1.64 13.14 2.83
CA THR A 117 -2.70 14.06 3.26
C THR A 117 -2.30 14.86 4.49
N ILE A 118 -1.74 14.22 5.52
CA ILE A 118 -1.22 14.90 6.72
C ILE A 118 -0.15 15.94 6.36
N ALA A 119 0.78 15.58 5.48
CA ALA A 119 1.80 16.51 5.01
C ALA A 119 1.20 17.69 4.23
N SER A 120 0.15 17.45 3.44
CA SER A 120 -0.56 18.46 2.66
C SER A 120 -1.42 19.38 3.53
N SER A 121 -1.87 18.92 4.69
CA SER A 121 -2.66 19.68 5.68
C SER A 121 -1.80 20.46 6.67
N ASP A 122 -0.53 20.73 6.36
CA ASP A 122 0.43 21.41 7.24
C ASP A 122 0.66 20.69 8.59
N GLY A 123 0.56 19.35 8.61
CA GLY A 123 0.79 18.54 9.81
C GLY A 123 2.25 18.41 10.23
N ILE A 124 3.21 18.72 9.34
CA ILE A 124 4.64 18.50 9.60
C ILE A 124 5.18 19.43 10.71
N PRO A 125 4.99 20.77 10.66
CA PRO A 125 5.50 21.66 11.71
C PRO A 125 5.07 21.31 13.14
N PRO A 126 3.78 21.06 13.46
CA PRO A 126 3.38 20.71 14.82
C PRO A 126 3.90 19.33 15.25
N LEU A 127 3.99 18.36 14.33
CA LEU A 127 4.62 17.05 14.65
C LEU A 127 6.10 17.18 15.00
N VAL A 128 6.84 18.09 14.34
CA VAL A 128 8.25 18.36 14.66
C VAL A 128 8.40 19.02 16.03
N GLN A 129 7.50 19.95 16.39
CA GLN A 129 7.51 20.59 17.72
C GLN A 129 7.34 19.58 18.86
N LEU A 130 6.58 18.51 18.63
CA LEU A 130 6.34 17.44 19.61
C LEU A 130 7.53 16.49 19.82
N LEU A 131 8.54 16.54 18.94
CA LEU A 131 9.78 15.78 19.10
C LEU A 131 10.84 16.53 19.92
N SER A 132 10.56 17.78 20.28
CA SER A 132 11.44 18.66 21.07
C SER A 132 11.21 18.47 22.57
#